data_AF-A0A0C2Z9K1-F1
#
_entry.id   AF-A0A0C2Z9K1-F1
#
_cell.length_a   1.000
_cell.length_b   1.000
_cell.length_c   1.000
_cell.angle_alpha   90.00
_cell.angle_beta   90.00
_cell.angle_gamma   90.00
#
_symmetry.space_group_name_H-M   'P 1'
#
loop_
_entity.id
_entity.type
_entity.pdbx_description
1 polymer ?
#
loop_
_entity_poly.entity_id
_entity_poly.type
_entity_poly.pdbx_seq_one_letter_code
_entity_poly.pdbx_strand_id
1 'polypeptide(L)'
;MFFRKFFLLVIILSSFAFSSEVGFVKRANGDVKVKRGDVMINLKTDDLIYEHDIILTQANSSVCIVLNNTEVIALGEKSILPIDKDLDADRKKNKLLSMRF
;
A
#
# COMPACT_ATOMS: atom_id res chain seq x y z
N MET A 1 13.81 38.08 13.90
CA MET A 1 12.43 37.54 13.73
C MET A 1 12.25 36.69 12.46
N PHE A 2 12.98 36.98 11.36
CA PHE A 2 12.90 36.24 10.09
C PHE A 2 13.45 34.79 10.18
N PHE A 3 14.58 34.60 10.85
CA PHE A 3 15.24 33.29 10.98
C PHE A 3 14.39 32.25 11.75
N ARG A 4 13.62 32.70 12.76
CA ARG A 4 12.70 31.83 13.53
C ARG A 4 11.52 31.34 12.68
N LYS A 5 11.03 32.19 11.77
CA LYS A 5 9.93 31.84 10.85
C LYS A 5 10.41 30.85 9.79
N PHE A 6 11.64 31.03 9.29
CA PHE A 6 12.27 30.09 8.36
C PHE A 6 12.49 28.72 8.99
N PHE A 7 12.95 28.68 10.24
CA PHE A 7 13.15 27.42 10.98
C PHE A 7 11.85 26.62 11.19
N LEU A 8 10.74 27.30 11.49
CA LEU A 8 9.42 26.67 11.61
C LEU A 8 8.90 26.10 10.28
N LEU A 9 9.20 26.75 9.16
CA LEU A 9 8.82 26.27 7.82
C LEU A 9 9.54 24.95 7.49
N VAL A 10 10.83 24.84 7.81
CA VAL A 10 11.63 23.63 7.56
C VAL A 10 11.12 22.42 8.36
N ILE A 11 10.67 22.62 9.60
CA ILE A 11 10.11 21.54 10.43
C ILE A 11 8.80 21.02 9.83
N ILE A 12 7.92 21.91 9.37
CA ILE A 12 6.61 21.53 8.81
C ILE A 12 6.77 20.74 7.50
N LEU A 13 7.75 21.08 6.66
CA LEU A 13 7.99 20.34 5.41
C LEU A 13 8.52 18.92 5.65
N SER A 14 9.24 18.66 6.73
CA SER A 14 9.84 17.35 6.99
C SER A 14 8.82 16.25 7.29
N SER A 15 7.61 16.62 7.72
CA SER A 15 6.55 15.67 8.08
C SER A 15 5.83 15.04 6.89
N PHE A 16 5.98 15.59 5.67
CA PHE A 16 5.24 15.11 4.49
C PHE A 16 6.00 14.06 3.64
N ALA A 17 7.26 13.76 3.96
CA ALA A 17 8.16 13.10 3.01
C ALA A 17 8.42 11.60 3.26
N PHE A 18 7.80 10.96 4.24
CA PHE A 18 8.15 9.59 4.62
C PHE A 18 6.92 8.67 4.64
N SER A 19 6.48 8.22 3.47
CA SER A 19 5.77 6.93 3.39
C SER A 19 6.82 5.83 3.18
N SER A 20 6.78 4.81 4.04
CA SER A 20 7.77 3.73 4.04
C SER A 20 7.48 2.75 2.90
N GLU A 21 8.53 2.21 2.28
CA GLU A 21 8.40 1.15 1.28
C GLU A 21 8.04 -0.17 1.97
N VAL A 22 6.96 -0.81 1.52
CA VAL A 22 6.43 -2.04 2.13
C VAL A 22 6.70 -3.26 1.24
N GLY A 23 6.92 -3.06 -0.05
CA GLY A 23 7.23 -4.14 -0.99
C GLY A 23 7.14 -3.72 -2.45
N PHE A 24 7.02 -4.70 -3.33
CA PHE A 24 6.96 -4.48 -4.78
C PHE A 24 5.98 -5.41 -5.48
N VAL A 25 5.54 -5.01 -6.67
CA VAL A 25 4.63 -5.78 -7.51
C VAL A 25 5.41 -6.84 -8.29
N LYS A 26 5.28 -8.10 -7.91
CA LYS A 26 5.86 -9.22 -8.66
C LYS A 26 5.15 -9.47 -10.00
N ARG A 27 3.85 -9.20 -10.07
CA ARG A 27 3.06 -9.36 -11.30
C ARG A 27 1.80 -8.51 -11.22
N ALA A 28 1.48 -7.78 -12.29
CA ALA A 28 0.17 -7.16 -12.50
C ALA A 28 -0.40 -7.63 -13.85
N ASN A 29 -1.69 -7.98 -13.87
CA ASN A 29 -2.41 -8.34 -15.08
C ASN A 29 -3.74 -7.58 -15.13
N GLY A 30 -4.11 -7.04 -16.28
CA GLY A 30 -5.30 -6.21 -16.47
C GLY A 30 -5.16 -4.79 -15.88
N ASP A 31 -6.29 -4.18 -15.53
CA ASP A 31 -6.34 -2.83 -14.96
C ASP A 31 -6.23 -2.87 -13.43
N VAL A 32 -5.00 -2.68 -12.94
CA VAL A 32 -4.65 -2.64 -11.51
C VAL A 32 -4.16 -1.24 -11.19
N LYS A 33 -4.80 -0.59 -10.22
CA LYS A 33 -4.45 0.77 -9.81
C LYS A 33 -4.06 0.81 -8.34
N VAL A 34 -3.21 1.75 -8.00
CA VAL A 34 -2.95 2.15 -6.63
C VAL A 34 -3.42 3.59 -6.44
N LYS A 35 -4.18 3.82 -5.37
CA LYS A 35 -4.44 5.16 -4.87
C LYS A 35 -3.36 5.51 -3.86
N ARG A 36 -2.55 6.52 -4.17
CA ARG A 36 -1.49 7.05 -3.30
C ARG A 36 -1.80 8.50 -2.99
N GLY A 37 -2.28 8.77 -1.78
CA GLY A 37 -2.86 10.07 -1.46
C GLY A 37 -4.02 10.40 -2.41
N ASP A 38 -3.89 11.50 -3.17
CA ASP A 38 -4.93 11.98 -4.10
C ASP A 38 -4.72 11.54 -5.55
N VAL A 39 -3.66 10.77 -5.84
CA VAL A 39 -3.38 10.31 -7.20
C VAL A 39 -3.73 8.83 -7.39
N MET A 40 -4.21 8.53 -8.59
CA MET A 40 -4.43 7.16 -9.07
C MET A 40 -3.31 6.81 -10.04
N ILE A 41 -2.53 5.78 -9.70
CA ILE A 41 -1.37 5.32 -10.49
C ILE A 41 -1.67 3.91 -10.98
N ASN A 42 -1.36 3.62 -12.24
CA ASN A 42 -1.51 2.28 -12.78
C ASN A 42 -0.31 1.43 -12.38
N LEU A 43 -0.54 0.30 -11.71
CA LEU A 43 0.53 -0.60 -11.25
C LEU A 43 1.04 -1.49 -12.39
N LYS A 44 2.35 -1.65 -12.43
CA LYS A 44 3.08 -2.55 -13.32
C LYS A 44 3.97 -3.48 -12.50
N THR A 45 4.49 -4.51 -13.16
CA THR A 45 5.53 -5.36 -12.59
C THR A 45 6.74 -4.50 -12.19
N ASP A 46 7.31 -4.83 -11.03
CA ASP A 46 8.44 -4.18 -10.35
C ASP A 46 8.15 -2.78 -9.78
N ASP A 47 6.91 -2.29 -9.85
CA ASP A 47 6.53 -1.05 -9.15
C ASP A 47 6.58 -1.23 -7.63
N LEU A 48 7.02 -0.17 -6.94
CA LEU A 48 7.09 -0.13 -5.48
C LEU A 48 5.74 0.20 -4.84
N ILE A 49 5.46 -0.48 -3.73
CA ILE A 49 4.29 -0.29 -2.88
C ILE A 49 4.74 0.35 -1.57
N TYR A 50 4.00 1.36 -1.13
CA TYR A 50 4.30 2.14 0.05
C TYR A 50 3.17 2.06 1.07
N GLU A 51 3.46 2.43 2.32
CA GLU A 51 2.44 2.54 3.36
C GLU A 51 1.33 3.51 2.94
N HIS A 52 0.10 3.16 3.31
CA HIS A 52 -1.13 3.89 3.00
C HIS A 52 -1.54 3.88 1.51
N ASP A 53 -0.87 3.09 0.68
CA ASP A 53 -1.38 2.77 -0.65
C ASP A 53 -2.69 1.99 -0.55
N ILE A 54 -3.63 2.27 -1.44
CA ILE A 54 -4.85 1.46 -1.60
C ILE A 54 -4.83 0.83 -2.98
N ILE A 55 -4.71 -0.48 -3.03
CA ILE A 55 -4.62 -1.26 -4.26
C ILE A 55 -6.02 -1.65 -4.70
N LEU A 56 -6.35 -1.39 -5.95
CA LEU A 56 -7.64 -1.66 -6.57
C LEU A 56 -7.44 -2.51 -7.82
N THR A 57 -8.11 -3.65 -7.85
CA THR A 57 -8.19 -4.50 -9.05
C THR A 57 -9.57 -4.36 -9.68
N GLN A 58 -9.61 -4.05 -10.98
CA GLN A 58 -10.85 -4.05 -11.77
C GLN A 58 -11.27 -5.47 -12.19
N ALA A 59 -12.32 -5.59 -13.01
CA ALA A 59 -12.74 -6.85 -13.61
C ALA A 59 -11.63 -7.45 -14.50
N ASN A 60 -11.49 -8.79 -14.50
CA ASN A 60 -10.44 -9.51 -15.25
C ASN A 60 -9.01 -9.06 -14.93
N SER A 61 -8.78 -8.48 -13.75
CA SER A 61 -7.45 -8.04 -13.31
C SER A 61 -6.98 -8.79 -12.08
N SER A 62 -5.67 -8.87 -11.90
CA SER A 62 -5.05 -9.52 -10.74
C SER A 62 -3.68 -8.94 -10.47
N VAL A 63 -3.26 -8.96 -9.22
CA VAL A 63 -1.94 -8.48 -8.82
C VAL A 63 -1.32 -9.38 -7.76
N CYS A 64 -0.02 -9.57 -7.86
CA CYS A 64 0.80 -10.29 -6.90
C CYS A 64 1.88 -9.34 -6.39
N ILE A 65 1.93 -9.17 -5.07
CA ILE A 65 2.80 -8.23 -4.36
C ILE A 65 3.65 -9.06 -3.41
N VAL A 66 4.95 -8.79 -3.42
CA VAL A 66 5.91 -9.35 -2.48
C VAL A 66 6.21 -8.26 -1.47
N LEU A 67 5.87 -8.52 -0.22
CA LEU A 67 6.18 -7.64 0.89
C LEU A 67 7.64 -7.83 1.33
N ASN A 68 8.21 -6.81 1.96
CA ASN A 68 9.58 -6.82 2.47
C ASN A 68 9.80 -7.86 3.57
N ASN A 69 8.73 -8.31 4.24
CA ASN A 69 8.75 -9.44 5.18
C ASN A 69 8.68 -10.82 4.47
N THR A 70 8.87 -10.87 3.15
CA THR A 70 8.78 -12.06 2.27
C THR A 70 7.37 -12.65 2.08
N GLU A 71 6.35 -12.06 2.69
CA GLU A 71 4.99 -12.48 2.44
C GLU A 71 4.53 -12.12 1.03
N VAL A 72 3.67 -12.96 0.48
CA VAL A 72 3.11 -12.75 -0.86
C VAL A 72 1.61 -12.53 -0.75
N ILE A 73 1.17 -11.39 -1.25
CA ILE A 73 -0.24 -11.04 -1.36
C ILE A 73 -0.67 -11.20 -2.81
N ALA A 74 -1.71 -11.99 -3.04
CA ALA A 74 -2.35 -12.12 -4.33
C ALA A 74 -3.79 -11.59 -4.23
N LEU A 75 -4.12 -10.64 -5.09
CA LEU A 75 -5.48 -10.11 -5.22
C LEU A 75 -6.05 -10.55 -6.57
N GLY A 76 -7.26 -11.10 -6.52
CA GLY A 76 -8.07 -11.38 -7.69
C GLY A 76 -8.77 -10.13 -8.19
N GLU A 77 -9.74 -10.31 -9.09
CA GLU A 77 -10.52 -9.20 -9.63
C GLU A 77 -11.41 -8.52 -8.58
N LYS A 78 -11.83 -7.28 -8.85
CA LYS A 78 -12.80 -6.50 -8.05
C LYS A 78 -12.46 -6.44 -6.55
N SER A 79 -11.18 -6.35 -6.24
CA SER A 79 -10.66 -6.35 -4.88
C SER A 79 -10.09 -4.99 -4.51
N ILE A 80 -10.17 -4.65 -3.23
CA ILE A 80 -9.61 -3.43 -2.66
C ILE A 80 -8.77 -3.85 -1.46
N LEU A 81 -7.50 -3.42 -1.44
CA LEU A 81 -6.58 -3.71 -0.36
C LEU A 81 -5.90 -2.41 0.11
N PRO A 82 -6.24 -1.89 1.30
CA PRO A 82 -5.42 -0.89 1.96
C PRO A 82 -4.12 -1.53 2.46
N ILE A 83 -2.99 -0.87 2.20
CA ILE A 83 -1.67 -1.25 2.71
C ILE A 83 -1.43 -0.53 4.02
N ASP A 84 -1.68 -1.24 5.12
CA ASP A 84 -1.40 -0.77 6.47
C ASP A 84 -0.31 -1.63 7.13
N LYS A 85 0.31 -1.12 8.20
CA LYS A 85 1.37 -1.82 8.95
C LYS A 85 0.96 -3.18 9.52
N ASP A 86 -0.34 -3.43 9.67
CA ASP A 86 -0.90 -4.58 10.40
C ASP A 86 -1.63 -5.59 9.50
N LEU A 87 -1.24 -5.72 8.22
CA LEU A 87 -1.81 -6.73 7.31
C LEU A 87 -1.80 -8.16 7.91
N ASP A 88 -0.85 -8.44 8.80
CA ASP A 88 -0.73 -9.70 9.54
C ASP A 88 -1.79 -9.88 10.64
N ALA A 89 -2.16 -8.81 11.33
CA ALA A 89 -3.06 -8.86 12.49
C ALA A 89 -4.51 -9.16 12.06
N ASP A 90 -4.96 -8.53 10.97
CA ASP A 90 -6.32 -8.72 10.45
C ASP A 90 -6.53 -10.09 9.82
N ARG A 91 -5.50 -10.64 9.16
CA ARG A 91 -5.56 -12.01 8.63
C ARG A 91 -5.63 -13.04 9.75
N LYS A 92 -4.84 -12.86 10.81
CA LYS A 92 -4.83 -13.79 11.97
C LYS A 92 -6.17 -13.78 12.71
N LYS A 93 -6.78 -12.62 12.88
CA LYS A 93 -8.12 -12.47 13.49
C LYS A 93 -9.22 -13.16 12.66
N ASN A 94 -9.23 -12.97 11.34
CA ASN A 94 -10.24 -13.60 10.47
C ASN A 94 -10.07 -15.12 10.36
N LYS A 95 -8.83 -15.62 10.34
CA LYS A 95 -8.55 -17.07 10.34
C LYS A 95 -8.99 -17.76 11.63
N LEU A 96 -8.89 -17.09 12.77
CA LEU A 96 -9.35 -17.60 14.06
C LEU A 96 -10.88 -17.64 14.16
N LEU A 97 -11.58 -16.73 13.49
CA LEU A 97 -13.05 -16.71 13.43
C LEU A 97 -13.61 -17.82 12.51
N SER A 98 -12.91 -18.17 11.42
CA SER A 98 -13.34 -19.26 10.52
C SER A 98 -13.14 -20.67 11.08
N MET A 99 -12.33 -20.82 12.15
CA MET A 99 -12.07 -22.11 12.81
C MET A 99 -12.97 -22.37 14.02
N ARG A 100 -13.89 -21.45 14.34
CA ARG A 100 -14.80 -21.53 15.51
C ARG A 100 -16.19 -22.08 15.17
N PHE A 101 -16.37 -22.65 13.99
CA PHE A 101 -17.61 -23.28 13.55
C PHE A 101 -17.39 -24.78 13.32
#